data_AF-A0A924AR19-F1
#
_entry.id   AF-A0A924AR19-F1
#
_cell.length_a   1.000
_cell.length_b   1.000
_cell.length_c   1.000
_cell.angle_alpha   90.00
_cell.angle_beta   90.00
_cell.angle_gamma   90.00
#
_symmetry.space_group_name_H-M   'P 1'
#
loop_
_entity.id
_entity.type
_entity.pdbx_description
1 polymer ?
#
loop_
_entity_poly.entity_id
_entity_poly.type
_entity_poly.pdbx_seq_one_letter_code
_entity_poly.pdbx_strand_id
1 'polypeptide(L)'
;MDARSSDPLSNFWLVRALAAHDGAKILVGGYYDFINGAPAGGVSRLLPTSTPDATYNPGGQGANSMVDALEPLSDGRTLIGGSFSRYNGRAVGYVTRLNADGTPDPTFNPGGTGADGQVLDIQRDRQDRILLAGSFRHYNGQPVGAVTRLLPDGTLDPTFAAPMTNGGVAFSVATDAAGNV
;
A
#
# COMPACT_ATOMS: atom_id res chain seq x y z
N MET A 1 23.15 4.00 -11.94
CA MET A 1 22.45 3.62 -13.18
C MET A 1 22.07 2.17 -13.01
N ASP A 2 20.84 1.90 -12.60
CA ASP A 2 20.38 0.51 -12.52
C ASP A 2 19.90 0.11 -13.91
N ALA A 3 20.68 -0.76 -14.53
CA ALA A 3 20.37 -1.33 -15.83
C ALA A 3 19.19 -2.30 -15.66
N ARG A 4 17.96 -1.76 -15.72
CA ARG A 4 16.76 -2.58 -15.90
C ARG A 4 16.86 -3.22 -17.28
N SER A 5 17.17 -4.51 -17.29
CA SER A 5 17.60 -5.26 -18.47
C SER A 5 16.57 -5.19 -19.59
N SER A 6 17.06 -4.95 -20.80
CA SER A 6 16.33 -4.99 -22.07
C SER A 6 15.93 -6.42 -22.51
N ASP A 7 15.87 -7.37 -21.58
CA ASP A 7 15.49 -8.75 -21.86
C ASP A 7 13.99 -8.93 -21.51
N PRO A 8 13.11 -9.15 -22.49
CA PRO A 8 11.68 -9.31 -22.26
C PRO A 8 11.32 -10.58 -21.45
N LEU A 9 12.28 -11.47 -21.18
CA LEU A 9 12.08 -12.70 -20.40
C LEU A 9 12.70 -12.66 -18.99
N SER A 10 13.43 -11.61 -18.61
CA SER A 10 14.08 -11.50 -17.30
C SER A 10 13.27 -10.73 -16.25
N ASN A 11 12.20 -10.04 -16.65
CA ASN A 11 11.32 -9.33 -15.73
C ASN A 11 10.13 -10.23 -15.36
N PHE A 12 10.15 -10.79 -14.15
CA PHE A 12 8.94 -11.36 -13.56
C PHE A 12 8.00 -10.21 -13.18
N TRP A 13 7.03 -9.94 -14.04
CA TRP A 13 5.93 -9.02 -13.78
C TRP A 13 5.04 -9.67 -12.72
N LEU A 14 5.15 -9.18 -11.48
CA LEU A 14 4.42 -9.77 -10.37
C LEU A 14 3.25 -8.86 -10.02
N VAL A 15 2.04 -9.33 -10.31
CA VAL A 15 0.83 -8.82 -9.66
C VAL A 15 0.72 -9.51 -8.31
N ARG A 16 0.63 -8.73 -7.24
CA ARG A 16 0.60 -9.19 -5.85
C ARG A 16 -0.74 -8.91 -5.18
N ALA A 17 -1.42 -7.85 -5.61
CA ALA A 17 -2.71 -7.45 -5.07
C ALA A 17 -3.69 -7.05 -6.17
N LEU A 18 -4.95 -7.39 -5.98
CA LEU A 18 -6.08 -6.91 -6.74
C LEU A 18 -7.15 -6.45 -5.75
N ALA A 19 -7.74 -5.28 -5.98
CA ALA A 19 -8.81 -4.77 -5.14
C ALA A 19 -9.91 -4.13 -5.99
N ALA A 20 -11.16 -4.37 -5.63
CA ALA A 20 -12.29 -3.69 -6.25
C ALA A 20 -12.27 -2.20 -5.89
N HIS A 21 -12.55 -1.33 -6.86
CA HIS A 21 -12.62 0.11 -6.67
C HIS A 21 -14.00 0.63 -7.12
N ASP A 22 -14.22 1.94 -7.03
CA ASP A 22 -15.46 2.59 -7.46
C ASP A 22 -15.84 2.29 -8.92
N GLY A 23 -17.15 2.24 -9.21
CA GLY A 23 -17.66 2.17 -10.59
C GLY A 23 -17.16 0.97 -11.41
N ALA A 24 -16.99 -0.20 -10.78
CA ALA A 24 -16.46 -1.42 -11.39
C ALA A 24 -15.00 -1.31 -11.90
N LYS A 25 -14.25 -0.32 -11.43
CA LYS A 25 -12.81 -0.23 -11.64
C LYS A 25 -12.09 -1.24 -10.74
N ILE A 26 -10.88 -1.62 -11.12
CA ILE A 26 -10.03 -2.54 -10.35
C ILE A 26 -8.69 -1.87 -10.11
N LEU A 27 -8.19 -1.93 -8.88
CA LEU A 27 -6.80 -1.61 -8.58
C LEU A 27 -5.92 -2.84 -8.69
N VAL A 28 -4.74 -2.65 -9.24
CA VAL A 28 -3.71 -3.66 -9.42
C VAL A 28 -2.45 -3.19 -8.70
N GLY A 29 -1.88 -4.02 -7.84
CA GLY A 29 -0.67 -3.73 -7.07
C GLY A 29 0.39 -4.79 -7.32
N GLY A 30 1.65 -4.41 -7.38
CA GLY A 30 2.73 -5.36 -7.63
C GLY A 30 4.09 -4.73 -7.95
N TYR A 31 4.91 -5.46 -8.70
CA TYR A 31 6.18 -5.00 -9.25
C TYR A 31 6.16 -5.13 -10.77
N TYR A 32 5.83 -4.03 -11.43
CA TYR A 32 5.72 -3.94 -12.88
C TYR A 32 5.88 -2.48 -13.34
N ASP A 33 6.54 -2.30 -14.48
CA ASP A 33 6.78 -0.98 -15.07
C ASP A 33 5.61 -0.50 -15.95
N PHE A 34 4.81 -1.44 -16.46
CA PHE A 34 3.75 -1.24 -17.45
C PHE A 34 2.57 -2.17 -17.21
N ILE A 35 1.37 -1.70 -17.54
CA ILE A 35 0.16 -2.51 -17.65
C ILE A 35 -0.50 -2.21 -18.99
N ASN A 36 -0.74 -3.24 -19.81
CA ASN A 36 -1.26 -3.10 -21.18
C ASN A 36 -0.51 -2.03 -22.02
N GLY A 37 0.81 -1.94 -21.87
CA GLY A 37 1.67 -0.99 -22.59
C GLY A 37 1.71 0.43 -22.03
N ALA A 38 0.92 0.76 -21.00
CA ALA A 38 0.95 2.05 -20.32
C ALA A 38 1.86 2.01 -19.07
N PRO A 39 2.67 3.05 -18.80
CA PRO A 39 3.47 3.13 -17.57
C PRO A 39 2.63 3.04 -16.30
N ALA A 40 3.09 2.28 -15.31
CA ALA A 40 2.27 1.91 -14.15
C ALA A 40 2.96 2.05 -12.78
N GLY A 41 4.28 1.92 -12.70
CA GLY A 41 5.02 2.09 -11.44
C GLY A 41 4.46 1.27 -10.26
N GLY A 42 4.04 0.02 -10.50
CA GLY A 42 3.57 -0.91 -9.45
C GLY A 42 2.16 -0.69 -8.89
N VAL A 43 1.45 0.39 -9.24
CA VAL A 43 0.02 0.59 -8.90
C VAL A 43 -0.74 1.11 -10.11
N SER A 44 -1.82 0.44 -10.49
CA SER A 44 -2.64 0.85 -11.63
C SER A 44 -4.11 0.70 -11.33
N ARG A 45 -4.91 1.57 -11.94
CA ARG A 45 -6.36 1.43 -11.99
C ARG A 45 -6.78 0.99 -13.39
N LEU A 46 -7.55 -0.09 -13.46
CA LEU A 46 -8.20 -0.56 -14.67
C LEU A 46 -9.64 -0.08 -14.71
N LEU A 47 -10.07 0.39 -15.88
CA LEU A 47 -11.46 0.69 -16.19
C LEU A 47 -12.27 -0.62 -16.31
N PRO A 48 -13.62 -0.57 -16.27
CA PRO A 48 -14.47 -1.75 -16.48
C PRO A 48 -14.20 -2.48 -17.81
N THR A 49 -13.66 -1.76 -18.80
CA THR A 49 -13.20 -2.26 -20.10
C THR A 49 -11.85 -2.98 -20.03
N SER A 50 -11.26 -3.16 -18.85
CA SER A 50 -9.91 -3.71 -18.62
C SER A 50 -8.76 -2.92 -19.25
N THR A 51 -9.02 -1.68 -19.69
CA THR A 51 -7.99 -0.75 -20.16
C THR A 51 -7.43 0.07 -18.99
N PRO A 52 -6.14 0.46 -19.02
CA PRO A 52 -5.57 1.33 -17.99
C PRO A 52 -6.31 2.68 -17.94
N ASP A 53 -6.60 3.16 -16.73
CA ASP A 53 -7.14 4.49 -16.50
C ASP A 53 -5.99 5.52 -16.51
N ALA A 54 -5.80 6.19 -17.65
CA ALA A 54 -4.74 7.19 -17.81
C ALA A 54 -4.87 8.41 -16.90
N THR A 55 -6.02 8.60 -16.23
CA THR A 55 -6.21 9.67 -15.24
C THR A 55 -5.69 9.29 -13.84
N TYR A 56 -5.29 8.03 -13.64
CA TYR A 56 -4.74 7.56 -12.37
C TYR A 56 -3.20 7.66 -12.38
N ASN A 57 -2.69 8.51 -11.50
CA ASN A 57 -1.28 8.87 -11.29
C ASN A 57 -0.57 9.38 -12.56
N PRO A 58 -1.13 10.40 -13.26
CA PRO A 58 -0.60 10.86 -14.54
C PRO A 58 0.83 11.41 -14.41
N GLY A 59 1.77 10.80 -15.14
CA GLY A 59 3.19 11.17 -15.11
C GLY A 59 3.92 10.81 -13.81
N GLY A 60 3.27 10.07 -12.90
CA GLY A 60 3.87 9.57 -11.68
C GLY A 60 4.87 8.43 -11.95
N GLN A 61 5.86 8.30 -11.07
CA GLN A 61 6.83 7.20 -11.12
C GLN A 61 6.32 5.95 -10.40
N GLY A 62 5.25 6.08 -9.60
CA GLY A 62 4.69 5.03 -8.76
C GLY A 62 5.64 4.59 -7.64
N ALA A 63 5.46 3.36 -7.17
CA ALA A 63 6.28 2.71 -6.14
C ALA A 63 7.63 2.28 -6.71
N ASN A 64 8.70 2.41 -5.91
CA ASN A 64 10.04 1.99 -6.31
C ASN A 64 10.34 0.49 -6.09
N SER A 65 9.41 -0.27 -5.51
CA SER A 65 9.50 -1.72 -5.26
C SER A 65 8.09 -2.32 -5.21
N MET A 66 7.96 -3.59 -4.80
CA MET A 66 6.67 -4.30 -4.73
C MET A 66 5.65 -3.57 -3.86
N VAL A 67 4.44 -3.45 -4.40
CA VAL A 67 3.21 -3.18 -3.64
C VAL A 67 2.53 -4.51 -3.38
N ASP A 68 2.49 -4.93 -2.11
CA ASP A 68 1.96 -6.22 -1.67
C ASP A 68 0.50 -6.12 -1.21
N ALA A 69 0.05 -4.94 -0.78
CA ALA A 69 -1.28 -4.71 -0.23
C ALA A 69 -1.97 -3.48 -0.83
N LEU A 70 -3.29 -3.59 -1.05
CA LEU A 70 -4.17 -2.53 -1.50
C LEU A 70 -5.45 -2.55 -0.66
N GLU A 71 -5.79 -1.41 -0.04
CA GLU A 71 -7.05 -1.24 0.70
C GLU A 71 -7.77 0.03 0.17
N PRO A 72 -8.76 -0.14 -0.74
CA PRO A 72 -9.60 0.94 -1.22
C PRO A 72 -10.44 1.57 -0.10
N LEU A 73 -10.56 2.89 -0.10
CA LEU A 73 -11.33 3.65 0.87
C LEU A 73 -12.67 4.11 0.27
N SER A 74 -13.65 4.35 1.15
CA SER A 74 -15.02 4.70 0.75
C SER A 74 -15.15 6.05 0.03
N ASP A 75 -14.15 6.92 0.15
CA ASP A 75 -14.07 8.21 -0.54
C ASP A 75 -13.26 8.16 -1.85
N GLY A 76 -12.92 6.95 -2.32
CA GLY A 76 -12.15 6.71 -3.53
C GLY A 76 -10.64 6.84 -3.34
N ARG A 77 -10.14 7.16 -2.14
CA ARG A 77 -8.72 7.06 -1.81
C ARG A 77 -8.30 5.59 -1.69
N THR A 78 -7.00 5.36 -1.58
CA THR A 78 -6.45 3.99 -1.47
C THR A 78 -5.28 3.97 -0.53
N LEU A 79 -5.23 3.00 0.39
CA LEU A 79 -4.01 2.68 1.13
C LEU A 79 -3.22 1.64 0.35
N ILE A 80 -1.91 1.85 0.26
CA ILE A 80 -0.98 0.90 -0.36
C ILE A 80 0.10 0.51 0.64
N GLY A 81 0.48 -0.76 0.64
CA GLY A 81 1.54 -1.32 1.48
C GLY A 81 2.45 -2.25 0.69
N GLY A 82 3.71 -2.37 1.08
CA GLY A 82 4.62 -3.31 0.41
C GLY A 82 6.07 -3.20 0.87
N SER A 83 7.00 -3.52 -0.03
CA SER A 83 8.46 -3.39 0.19
C SER A 83 9.05 -2.10 -0.41
N PHE A 84 8.21 -1.20 -0.95
CA PHE A 84 8.65 0.09 -1.47
C PHE A 84 9.00 1.07 -0.35
N SER A 85 10.00 1.90 -0.58
CA SER A 85 10.41 2.99 0.33
C SER A 85 10.09 4.37 -0.23
N ARG A 86 9.67 4.43 -1.51
CA ARG A 86 9.29 5.65 -2.20
C ARG A 86 8.06 5.43 -3.06
N TYR A 87 7.21 6.45 -3.13
CA TYR A 87 6.14 6.57 -4.11
C TYR A 87 6.18 7.95 -4.76
N ASN A 88 6.26 8.02 -6.09
CA ASN A 88 6.48 9.26 -6.85
C ASN A 88 7.68 10.08 -6.33
N GLY A 89 8.78 9.41 -5.96
CA GLY A 89 9.99 10.05 -5.43
C GLY A 89 9.91 10.48 -3.95
N ARG A 90 8.72 10.59 -3.35
CA ARG A 90 8.53 10.88 -1.92
C ARG A 90 8.87 9.65 -1.08
N ALA A 91 9.69 9.83 -0.04
CA ALA A 91 9.95 8.78 0.94
C ALA A 91 8.68 8.47 1.74
N VAL A 92 8.37 7.20 1.86
CA VAL A 92 7.20 6.66 2.54
C VAL A 92 7.64 5.38 3.26
N GLY A 93 7.31 5.22 4.53
CA GLY A 93 7.74 4.07 5.33
C GLY A 93 6.92 2.83 5.01
N TYR A 94 7.04 2.31 3.79
CA TYR A 94 6.40 1.07 3.31
C TYR A 94 4.88 1.06 3.26
N VAL A 95 4.25 2.17 3.64
CA VAL A 95 2.81 2.42 3.57
C VAL A 95 2.54 3.88 3.23
N THR A 96 1.55 4.15 2.39
CA THR A 96 1.03 5.50 2.15
C THR A 96 -0.43 5.44 1.73
N ARG A 97 -1.13 6.57 1.86
CA ARG A 97 -2.43 6.78 1.21
C ARG A 97 -2.25 7.53 -0.11
N LEU A 98 -3.05 7.15 -1.09
CA LEU A 98 -3.21 7.80 -2.38
C LEU A 98 -4.56 8.50 -2.44
N ASN A 99 -4.61 9.64 -3.11
CA ASN A 99 -5.83 10.32 -3.49
C ASN A 99 -6.62 9.49 -4.53
N ALA A 100 -7.86 9.88 -4.82
CA ALA A 100 -8.69 9.18 -5.80
C ALA A 100 -8.13 9.23 -7.24
N ASP A 101 -7.20 10.13 -7.52
CA ASP A 101 -6.47 10.19 -8.79
C ASP A 101 -5.13 9.44 -8.73
N GLY A 102 -4.83 8.68 -7.67
CA GLY A 102 -3.58 7.91 -7.53
C GLY A 102 -2.35 8.73 -7.15
N THR A 103 -2.48 10.04 -6.95
CA THR A 103 -1.40 10.89 -6.43
C THR A 103 -1.20 10.68 -4.92
N PRO A 104 -0.01 10.95 -4.35
CA PRO A 104 0.21 10.80 -2.91
C PRO A 104 -0.67 11.75 -2.10
N ASP A 105 -1.29 11.25 -1.02
CA ASP A 105 -1.96 12.10 -0.03
C ASP A 105 -0.92 12.61 1.00
N PRO A 106 -0.61 13.92 1.02
CA PRO A 106 0.38 14.47 1.96
C PRO A 106 -0.15 14.56 3.40
N THR A 107 -1.46 14.46 3.61
CA THR A 107 -2.08 14.50 4.94
C THR A 107 -1.97 13.18 5.68
N PHE A 108 -1.56 12.11 5.00
CA PHE A 108 -1.33 10.81 5.60
C PHE A 108 0.05 10.73 6.26
N ASN A 109 0.06 10.37 7.54
CA ASN A 109 1.22 10.28 8.43
C ASN A 109 2.13 11.53 8.37
N PRO A 110 1.60 12.72 8.71
CA PRO A 110 2.31 13.99 8.52
C PRO A 110 3.57 14.05 9.39
N GLY A 111 4.73 14.18 8.75
CA GLY A 111 6.04 14.24 9.43
C GLY A 111 6.52 12.90 10.00
N GLY A 112 5.76 11.82 9.84
CA GLY A 112 6.13 10.48 10.30
C GLY A 112 7.07 9.76 9.32
N THR A 113 7.88 8.85 9.84
CA THR A 113 8.77 7.99 9.03
C THR A 113 8.07 6.74 8.52
N GLY A 114 6.88 6.41 9.03
CA GLY A 114 6.10 5.21 8.71
C GLY A 114 6.67 3.94 9.35
N ALA A 115 6.39 2.79 8.75
CA ALA A 115 6.96 1.52 9.17
C ALA A 115 8.46 1.45 8.82
N ASP A 116 9.22 0.63 9.55
CA ASP A 116 10.64 0.36 9.28
C ASP A 116 10.89 -0.93 8.48
N GLY A 117 9.81 -1.62 8.08
CA GLY A 117 9.87 -2.87 7.33
C GLY A 117 8.64 -3.07 6.46
N GLN A 118 8.64 -4.18 5.72
CA GLN A 118 7.61 -4.48 4.72
C GLN A 118 6.22 -4.55 5.36
N VAL A 119 5.24 -3.94 4.70
CA VAL A 119 3.82 -4.09 4.99
C VAL A 119 3.23 -5.07 3.99
N LEU A 120 2.77 -6.22 4.49
CA LEU A 120 2.29 -7.34 3.69
C LEU A 120 0.78 -7.33 3.49
N ASP A 121 0.03 -6.75 4.43
CA ASP A 121 -1.42 -6.66 4.38
C ASP A 121 -1.91 -5.39 5.08
N ILE A 122 -3.02 -4.86 4.60
CA ILE A 122 -3.70 -3.68 5.14
C ILE A 122 -5.19 -3.99 5.19
N GLN A 123 -5.82 -3.72 6.32
CA GLN A 123 -7.28 -3.78 6.47
C GLN A 123 -7.78 -2.55 7.21
N ARG A 124 -9.04 -2.17 6.98
CA ARG A 124 -9.71 -1.09 7.70
C ARG A 124 -10.84 -1.65 8.57
N ASP A 125 -10.98 -1.11 9.78
CA ASP A 125 -12.15 -1.42 10.61
C ASP A 125 -13.31 -0.43 10.38
N ARG A 126 -14.43 -0.63 11.08
CA ARG A 126 -15.63 0.22 10.91
C ARG A 126 -15.48 1.67 11.38
N GLN A 127 -14.39 1.98 12.09
CA GLN A 127 -14.09 3.32 12.59
C GLN A 127 -13.02 4.00 11.73
N ASP A 128 -12.74 3.46 10.54
CA ASP A 128 -11.70 3.91 9.62
C ASP A 128 -10.27 3.80 10.16
N ARG A 129 -10.07 3.05 11.26
CA ARG A 129 -8.74 2.74 11.76
C ARG A 129 -8.12 1.67 10.87
N ILE A 130 -6.81 1.72 10.74
CA ILE A 130 -6.07 0.97 9.73
C ILE A 130 -5.21 -0.06 10.43
N LEU A 131 -5.40 -1.33 10.13
CA LEU A 131 -4.53 -2.41 10.58
C LEU A 131 -3.46 -2.66 9.55
N LEU A 132 -2.22 -2.76 10.02
CA LEU A 132 -1.07 -3.17 9.22
C LEU A 132 -0.58 -4.51 9.72
N ALA A 133 -0.27 -5.43 8.81
CA ALA A 133 0.50 -6.64 9.10
C ALA A 133 1.75 -6.69 8.23
N GLY A 134 2.88 -7.14 8.79
CA GLY A 134 4.13 -7.19 8.04
C GLY A 134 5.33 -7.73 8.82
N SER A 135 6.51 -7.30 8.40
CA SER A 135 7.81 -7.64 9.01
C SER A 135 8.46 -6.47 9.75
N PHE A 136 7.75 -5.35 9.88
CA PHE A 136 8.19 -4.17 10.63
C PHE A 136 8.24 -4.41 12.14
N ARG A 137 9.03 -3.61 12.83
CA ARG A 137 9.20 -3.60 14.29
C ARG A 137 8.99 -2.22 14.90
N HIS A 138 9.03 -1.18 14.07
CA HIS A 138 8.74 0.19 14.50
C HIS A 138 7.77 0.85 13.53
N TYR A 139 6.96 1.77 14.08
CA TYR A 139 6.18 2.72 13.30
C TYR A 139 6.45 4.12 13.84
N ASN A 140 6.91 5.05 13.00
CA ASN A 140 7.34 6.39 13.42
C ASN A 140 8.37 6.37 14.57
N GLY A 141 9.26 5.37 14.57
CA GLY A 141 10.27 5.16 15.62
C GLY A 141 9.73 4.56 16.93
N GLN A 142 8.42 4.36 17.08
CA GLN A 142 7.84 3.69 18.23
C GLN A 142 7.83 2.17 18.03
N PRO A 143 8.25 1.37 19.02
CA PRO A 143 8.20 -0.09 18.94
C PRO A 143 6.75 -0.59 18.80
N VAL A 144 6.53 -1.48 17.83
CA VAL A 144 5.25 -2.14 17.58
C VAL A 144 5.46 -3.63 17.28
N GLY A 145 4.40 -4.43 17.32
CA GLY A 145 4.43 -5.81 16.84
C GLY A 145 4.36 -5.89 15.31
N ALA A 146 4.44 -7.11 14.78
CA ALA A 146 4.23 -7.40 13.36
C ALA A 146 2.80 -7.06 12.87
N VAL A 147 1.87 -6.84 13.81
CA VAL A 147 0.55 -6.25 13.59
C VAL A 147 0.44 -4.98 14.43
N THR A 148 0.00 -3.89 13.82
CA THR A 148 -0.28 -2.61 14.51
C THR A 148 -1.53 -1.95 13.95
N ARG A 149 -2.07 -0.95 14.66
CA ARG A 149 -3.21 -0.15 14.22
C ARG A 149 -2.82 1.32 14.13
N LEU A 150 -3.30 2.00 13.09
CA LEU A 150 -3.18 3.43 12.88
C LEU A 150 -4.55 4.09 12.97
N LEU A 151 -4.57 5.37 13.31
CA LEU A 151 -5.71 6.25 13.13
C LEU A 151 -5.95 6.55 11.64
N PRO A 152 -7.13 7.08 11.27
CA PRO A 152 -7.44 7.37 9.86
C PRO A 152 -6.45 8.34 9.19
N ASP A 153 -5.74 9.17 9.94
CA ASP A 153 -4.71 10.08 9.41
C ASP A 153 -3.35 9.39 9.20
N GLY A 154 -3.22 8.10 9.54
CA GLY A 154 -1.97 7.34 9.44
C GLY A 154 -1.05 7.47 10.64
N THR A 155 -1.43 8.20 11.70
CA THR A 155 -0.67 8.21 12.95
C THR A 155 -0.91 6.92 13.75
N LEU A 156 0.05 6.49 14.56
CA LEU A 156 -0.06 5.27 15.36
C LEU A 156 -1.21 5.39 16.37
N ASP A 157 -2.09 4.39 16.47
CA ASP A 157 -3.17 4.35 17.47
C ASP A 157 -2.61 3.86 18.82
N PRO A 158 -2.48 4.73 19.84
CA PRO A 158 -1.88 4.35 21.12
C PRO A 158 -2.80 3.44 21.95
N THR A 159 -4.08 3.30 21.58
CA THR A 159 -5.05 2.46 22.29
C THR A 159 -4.99 1.00 21.85
N PHE A 160 -4.21 0.69 20.80
CA PHE A 160 -4.08 -0.67 20.31
C PHE A 160 -3.05 -1.45 21.14
N ALA A 161 -3.56 -2.16 22.15
CA ALA A 161 -2.77 -3.12 22.93
C ALA A 161 -2.58 -4.43 22.13
N ALA A 162 -1.77 -4.41 21.08
CA ALA A 162 -1.44 -5.63 20.34
C ALA A 162 -0.59 -6.56 21.23
N PRO A 163 -0.95 -7.85 21.39
CA PRO A 163 -0.05 -8.81 22.00
C PRO A 163 1.17 -8.99 21.09
N MET A 164 2.33 -8.52 21.56
CA MET A 164 3.59 -8.61 20.81
C MET A 164 3.87 -10.07 20.39
N THR A 165 4.03 -10.33 19.09
CA THR A 165 4.84 -11.47 18.65
C THR A 165 6.27 -11.00 18.50
N ASN A 166 7.07 -11.31 19.52
CA ASN A 166 8.50 -11.10 19.56
C ASN A 166 9.17 -11.68 18.30
N GLY A 167 9.53 -10.83 17.33
CA GLY A 167 10.37 -11.16 16.19
C GLY A 167 9.71 -11.84 14.98
N GLY A 168 8.40 -12.04 14.95
CA GLY A 168 7.68 -12.72 13.86
C GLY A 168 7.33 -11.83 12.66
N VAL A 169 6.85 -12.45 11.58
CA VAL A 169 6.22 -11.79 10.43
C VAL A 169 4.74 -12.12 10.45
N ALA A 170 3.88 -11.12 10.30
CA ALA A 170 2.45 -11.32 10.07
C ALA A 170 2.17 -11.15 8.57
N PHE A 171 1.70 -12.21 7.92
CA PHE A 171 1.44 -12.20 6.48
C PHE A 171 0.08 -11.61 6.11
N SER A 172 -0.87 -11.63 7.04
CA SER A 172 -2.21 -11.11 6.84
C SER A 172 -2.82 -10.69 8.17
N VAL A 173 -3.79 -9.79 8.08
CA VAL A 173 -4.68 -9.40 9.17
C VAL A 173 -6.11 -9.39 8.63
N ALA A 174 -7.07 -9.70 9.48
CA ALA A 174 -8.49 -9.59 9.15
C ALA A 174 -9.22 -8.92 10.31
N THR A 175 -10.40 -8.38 10.04
CA THR A 175 -11.32 -7.98 11.10
C THR A 175 -12.61 -8.78 11.03
N ASP A 176 -13.19 -9.07 12.19
CA ASP A 176 -14.49 -9.69 12.26
C ASP A 176 -15.62 -8.70 11.92
N ALA A 177 -16.85 -9.20 11.84
CA ALA A 177 -18.04 -8.38 11.63
C ALA A 177 -18.36 -7.45 12.81
N ALA A 178 -17.52 -7.34 13.84
CA ALA A 178 -17.60 -6.34 14.90
C ALA A 178 -16.41 -5.35 14.86
N GLY A 179 -15.43 -5.55 13.98
CA GLY A 179 -14.22 -4.72 13.87
C GLY A 179 -13.11 -5.12 14.84
N ASN A 180 -13.19 -6.31 15.43
CA ASN A 180 -12.10 -6.89 16.23
C ASN A 180 -11.07 -7.54 15.32
N VAL A 181 -9.81 -7.49 15.74
CA VAL A 181 -8.65 -8.14 15.09
C VAL A 181 -8.55 -9.60 15.52
#